data_AF-A0A430BHX7-F1
#
_entry.id   AF-A0A430BHX7-F1
#
_cell.length_a   1.000
_cell.length_b   1.000
_cell.length_c   1.000
_cell.angle_alpha   90.00
_cell.angle_beta   90.00
_cell.angle_gamma   90.00
#
_symmetry.space_group_name_H-M   'P 1'
#
loop_
_entity.id
_entity.type
_entity.pdbx_description
1 polymer ?
#
loop_
_entity_poly.entity_id
_entity_poly.type
_entity_poly.pdbx_seq_one_letter_code
_entity_poly.pdbx_strand_id
1 'polypeptide(L)'
;MARPRTATTTAAAGTSLTLKSIGEVSAETGIPHHVLRYWETRFDQLRPVTRAGNRRYYRPEHVALVKRINMLLHEQGYTIRGVRHLLETGDTSRPKPVATQPVLPAPVESAPLQVMLSVRNGLSAALAADEARRLR
;
A
#
# COMPACT_ATOMS: atom_id res chain seq x y z
N MET A 1 30.83 -18.37 -40.60
CA MET A 1 30.56 -16.94 -40.33
C MET A 1 29.16 -16.78 -39.75
N ALA A 2 29.11 -16.13 -38.57
CA ALA A 2 28.01 -15.42 -37.90
C ALA A 2 26.55 -15.95 -37.92
N ARG A 3 26.09 -16.39 -36.74
CA ARG A 3 24.76 -16.06 -36.19
C ARG A 3 24.75 -14.57 -35.79
N PRO A 4 23.62 -13.83 -35.82
CA PRO A 4 22.58 -13.99 -34.81
C PRO A 4 21.12 -13.82 -35.25
N ARG A 5 20.25 -14.41 -34.42
CA ARG A 5 18.79 -14.28 -34.37
C ARG A 5 18.44 -12.85 -33.95
N THR A 6 17.65 -12.13 -34.74
CA THR A 6 17.02 -10.90 -34.28
C THR A 6 15.57 -11.19 -33.92
N ALA A 7 15.35 -11.56 -32.67
CA ALA A 7 14.09 -11.33 -32.00
C ALA A 7 14.06 -9.85 -31.61
N THR A 8 13.46 -9.01 -32.44
CA THR A 8 13.12 -7.65 -32.00
C THR A 8 11.86 -7.75 -31.16
N THR A 9 12.08 -7.82 -29.85
CA THR A 9 11.11 -7.45 -28.83
C THR A 9 10.48 -6.11 -29.19
N THR A 10 9.19 -6.12 -29.50
CA THR A 10 8.32 -4.97 -29.28
C THR A 10 7.12 -5.50 -28.50
N ALA A 11 7.36 -5.71 -27.21
CA ALA A 11 6.28 -5.77 -26.24
C ALA A 11 5.78 -4.33 -26.09
N ALA A 12 4.93 -3.91 -27.03
CA ALA A 12 4.16 -2.69 -26.89
C ALA A 12 3.40 -2.79 -25.57
N ALA A 13 3.75 -1.87 -24.66
CA ALA A 13 3.15 -1.72 -23.35
C ALA A 13 1.62 -1.73 -23.50
N GLY A 14 1.03 -2.86 -23.14
CA GLY A 14 -0.42 -3.00 -23.01
C GLY A 14 -0.85 -2.10 -21.87
N THR A 15 -1.16 -0.84 -22.16
CA THR A 15 -1.87 0.03 -21.24
C THR A 15 -3.25 -0.59 -21.06
N SER A 16 -3.35 -1.48 -20.08
CA SER A 16 -4.55 -2.26 -19.83
C SER A 16 -5.61 -1.28 -19.37
N LEU A 17 -6.58 -0.95 -20.24
CA LEU A 17 -7.75 -0.12 -19.90
C LEU A 17 -8.65 -0.79 -18.84
N THR A 18 -8.27 -1.97 -18.37
CA THR A 18 -8.94 -2.74 -17.33
C THR A 18 -8.88 -2.03 -15.99
N LEU A 19 -10.06 -1.79 -15.43
CA LEU A 19 -10.25 -1.37 -14.05
C LEU A 19 -9.87 -2.52 -13.11
N LYS A 20 -8.95 -2.26 -12.18
CA LYS A 20 -8.44 -3.26 -11.23
C LYS A 20 -9.00 -3.03 -9.83
N SER A 21 -9.23 -4.11 -9.10
CA SER A 21 -9.58 -4.05 -7.67
C SER A 21 -8.34 -3.80 -6.81
N ILE A 22 -8.54 -3.36 -5.56
CA ILE A 22 -7.42 -3.15 -4.61
C ILE A 22 -6.56 -4.41 -4.42
N GLY A 23 -7.18 -5.59 -4.49
CA GLY A 23 -6.48 -6.88 -4.38
C GLY A 23 -5.57 -7.16 -5.56
N GLU A 24 -6.04 -6.89 -6.78
CA GLU A 24 -5.23 -7.05 -8.00
C GLU A 24 -4.08 -6.05 -8.05
N VAL A 25 -4.33 -4.79 -7.66
CA VAL A 25 -3.27 -3.77 -7.57
C VAL A 25 -2.21 -4.16 -6.53
N SER A 26 -2.63 -4.68 -5.38
CA SER A 26 -1.71 -5.16 -4.35
C SER A 26 -0.86 -6.33 -4.84
N ALA A 27 -1.49 -7.32 -5.50
CA ALA A 27 -0.79 -8.47 -6.06
C ALA A 27 0.23 -8.06 -7.13
N GLU A 28 -0.09 -7.06 -7.96
CA GLU A 28 0.83 -6.60 -9.01
C GLU A 28 1.98 -5.73 -8.48
N THR A 29 1.71 -4.89 -7.48
CA THR A 29 2.71 -3.94 -6.96
C THR A 29 3.49 -4.47 -5.76
N GLY A 30 3.02 -5.56 -5.12
CA GLY A 30 3.58 -6.09 -3.88
C GLY A 30 3.30 -5.19 -2.66
N ILE A 31 2.46 -4.16 -2.79
CA ILE A 31 2.17 -3.21 -1.71
C ILE A 31 0.94 -3.68 -0.95
N PRO A 32 0.97 -3.77 0.39
CA PRO A 32 -0.17 -4.23 1.18
C PRO A 32 -1.43 -3.38 1.02
N HIS A 33 -2.61 -4.00 1.15
CA HIS A 33 -3.91 -3.31 1.02
C HIS A 33 -4.02 -2.09 1.93
N HIS A 34 -3.55 -2.19 3.18
CA HIS A 34 -3.65 -1.10 4.16
C HIS A 34 -2.77 0.11 3.78
N VAL A 35 -1.62 -0.11 3.13
CA VAL A 35 -0.76 0.97 2.62
C VAL A 35 -1.46 1.67 1.45
N LEU A 36 -2.05 0.91 0.53
CA LEU A 36 -2.85 1.46 -0.56
C LEU A 36 -4.02 2.30 -0.03
N ARG A 37 -4.78 1.77 0.94
CA ARG A 37 -5.87 2.52 1.61
C ARG A 37 -5.36 3.77 2.32
N TYR A 38 -4.20 3.72 2.95
CA TYR A 38 -3.60 4.90 3.55
C TYR A 38 -3.22 5.94 2.50
N TRP A 39 -2.64 5.51 1.37
CA TRP A 39 -2.30 6.39 0.27
C TRP A 39 -3.53 7.03 -0.39
N GLU A 40 -4.67 6.34 -0.47
CA GLU A 40 -5.95 6.92 -0.92
C GLU A 40 -6.32 8.19 -0.13
N THR A 41 -6.00 8.23 1.17
CA THR A 41 -6.29 9.41 2.02
C THR A 41 -5.27 10.54 1.87
N ARG A 42 -4.10 10.25 1.29
CA ARG A 42 -2.99 11.19 1.20
C ARG A 42 -2.81 11.77 -0.20
N PHE A 43 -3.22 11.07 -1.24
CA PHE A 43 -3.04 11.49 -2.63
C PHE A 43 -4.40 11.52 -3.33
N ASP A 44 -4.87 12.71 -3.68
CA ASP A 44 -6.16 12.88 -4.35
C ASP A 44 -6.19 12.24 -5.74
N GLN A 45 -5.02 12.16 -6.39
CA GLN A 45 -4.83 11.49 -7.69
C GLN A 45 -4.96 9.95 -7.62
N LEU A 46 -4.90 9.37 -6.42
CA LEU A 46 -5.09 7.93 -6.19
C LEU A 46 -6.53 7.57 -5.77
N ARG A 47 -7.43 8.56 -5.69
CA ARG A 47 -8.81 8.32 -5.29
C ARG A 47 -9.46 7.31 -6.25
N PRO A 48 -9.93 6.16 -5.75
CA PRO A 48 -10.52 5.14 -6.60
C PRO A 48 -11.84 5.63 -7.18
N VAL A 49 -12.13 5.21 -8.40
CA VAL A 49 -13.43 5.50 -9.02
C VAL A 49 -14.46 4.63 -8.32
N THR A 50 -15.43 5.28 -7.67
CA THR A 50 -16.52 4.58 -6.99
C THR A 50 -17.58 4.25 -8.03
N ARG A 51 -17.75 2.95 -8.32
CA ARG A 51 -18.85 2.46 -9.17
C ARG A 51 -20.06 2.13 -8.30
N ALA A 52 -21.26 2.12 -8.89
CA ALA A 52 -22.49 1.68 -8.23
C ALA A 52 -22.25 0.37 -7.46
N GLY A 53 -22.48 0.39 -6.14
CA GLY A 53 -22.19 -0.75 -5.24
C GLY A 53 -20.97 -0.60 -4.33
N ASN A 54 -20.44 0.62 -4.13
CA ASN A 54 -19.34 0.92 -3.17
C ASN A 54 -18.03 0.15 -3.43
N ARG A 55 -17.87 -0.39 -4.65
CA ARG A 55 -16.63 -1.05 -5.06
C ARG A 55 -15.65 -0.02 -5.62
N ARG A 56 -14.42 -0.10 -5.11
CA ARG A 56 -13.31 0.79 -5.45
C ARG A 56 -12.54 0.17 -6.60
N TYR A 57 -12.51 0.87 -7.73
CA TYR A 57 -11.71 0.46 -8.89
C TYR A 57 -10.56 1.44 -9.10
N TYR A 58 -9.39 0.86 -9.31
CA TYR A 58 -8.18 1.54 -9.69
C TYR A 58 -7.99 1.46 -11.19
N ARG A 59 -7.60 2.58 -11.79
CA ARG A 59 -7.23 2.64 -13.20
C ARG A 59 -5.76 2.25 -13.36
N PRO A 60 -5.32 1.86 -14.56
CA PRO A 60 -3.91 1.62 -14.84
C PRO A 60 -3.02 2.83 -14.50
N GLU A 61 -3.54 4.05 -14.67
CA GLU A 61 -2.86 5.29 -14.28
C GLU A 61 -2.60 5.37 -12.77
N HIS A 62 -3.55 4.89 -11.95
CA HIS A 62 -3.35 4.81 -10.50
C HIS A 62 -2.26 3.79 -10.15
N VAL A 63 -2.19 2.65 -10.85
CA VAL A 63 -1.13 1.64 -10.61
C VAL A 63 0.25 2.20 -10.95
N ALA A 64 0.37 2.95 -12.04
CA ALA A 64 1.61 3.64 -12.39
C ALA A 64 2.01 4.69 -11.33
N LEU A 65 1.04 5.45 -10.82
CA LEU A 65 1.27 6.39 -9.71
C LEU A 65 1.75 5.68 -8.44
N VAL A 66 1.13 4.55 -8.06
CA VAL A 66 1.55 3.74 -6.90
C VAL A 66 3.02 3.33 -7.05
N LYS A 67 3.41 2.79 -8.22
CA LYS A 67 4.82 2.40 -8.49
C LYS A 67 5.77 3.60 -8.38
N ARG A 68 5.38 4.76 -8.92
CA ARG A 68 6.16 6.00 -8.83
C ARG A 68 6.31 6.50 -7.39
N ILE A 69 5.24 6.48 -6.60
CA ILE A 69 5.25 6.87 -5.19
C ILE A 69 6.16 5.96 -4.39
N ASN A 70 6.09 4.64 -4.62
CA ASN A 70 6.97 3.66 -3.98
C ASN A 70 8.45 3.94 -4.27
N MET A 71 8.79 4.20 -5.53
CA MET A 71 10.15 4.57 -5.95
C MET A 71 10.62 5.86 -5.27
N LEU A 72 9.75 6.88 -5.19
CA LEU A 72 10.08 8.17 -4.56
C LEU A 72 10.30 8.04 -3.04
N LEU A 73 9.51 7.19 -2.37
CA LEU A 73 9.64 6.94 -0.94
C LEU A 73 10.89 6.11 -0.62
N HIS A 74 11.12 5.03 -1.36
CA HIS A 74 12.14 4.03 -1.01
C HIS A 74 13.51 4.36 -1.61
N GLU A 75 13.57 4.69 -2.89
CA GLU A 75 14.85 4.95 -3.57
C GLU A 75 15.30 6.38 -3.33
N GLN A 76 14.36 7.32 -3.45
CA GLN A 76 14.67 8.73 -3.37
C GLN A 76 14.50 9.32 -1.98
N GLY A 77 13.96 8.57 -1.01
CA GLY A 77 13.82 8.98 0.39
C GLY A 77 12.98 10.25 0.59
N TYR A 78 11.99 10.50 -0.28
CA TYR A 78 11.05 11.59 -0.08
C TYR A 78 10.08 11.26 1.06
N THR A 79 9.58 12.29 1.73
CA THR A 79 8.46 12.12 2.67
C THR A 79 7.13 12.12 1.91
N ILE A 80 6.07 11.57 2.52
CA ILE A 80 4.72 11.59 1.91
C ILE A 80 4.29 13.01 1.54
N ARG A 81 4.65 14.01 2.35
CA ARG A 81 4.38 15.44 2.04
C ARG A 81 5.17 15.93 0.83
N GLY A 82 6.43 15.53 0.72
CA GLY A 82 7.29 15.85 -0.43
C GLY A 82 6.78 15.22 -1.72
N VAL A 83 6.37 13.94 -1.67
CA VAL A 83 5.78 13.26 -2.84
C VAL A 83 4.47 13.92 -3.25
N ARG A 84 3.61 14.30 -2.30
CA ARG A 84 2.36 15.02 -2.61
C ARG A 84 2.66 16.33 -3.35
N HIS A 85 3.55 17.15 -2.82
CA HIS A 85 3.90 18.43 -3.42
C HIS A 85 4.51 18.27 -4.82
N LEU A 86 5.34 17.24 -5.01
CA LEU A 86 5.93 16.89 -6.32
C LEU A 86 4.85 16.49 -7.32
N LEU A 87 3.87 15.69 -6.90
CA LEU A 87 2.75 15.27 -7.75
C LEU A 87 1.79 16.42 -8.08
N GLU A 88 1.66 17.44 -7.23
CA GLU A 88 0.81 18.61 -7.44
C GLU A 88 1.48 19.69 -8.31
N THR A 89 2.77 19.96 -8.07
CA THR A 89 3.48 21.10 -8.69
C THR A 89 4.24 20.67 -9.95
N GLY A 90 4.49 19.37 -10.14
CA GLY A 90 5.32 18.84 -11.23
C GLY A 90 6.81 19.19 -11.12
N ASP A 91 7.18 19.91 -10.07
CA ASP A 91 8.50 20.50 -9.89
C ASP A 91 9.39 19.52 -9.11
N THR A 92 10.42 18.99 -9.76
CA THR A 92 11.43 18.10 -9.16
C THR A 92 12.54 18.89 -8.47
N SER A 93 12.49 20.23 -8.51
CA SER A 93 13.60 21.12 -8.15
C SER A 93 13.83 21.27 -6.64
N ARG A 94 12.92 20.82 -5.76
CA ARG A 94 13.11 20.97 -4.30
C ARG A 94 13.54 19.67 -3.58
N PRO A 95 14.77 19.60 -3.03
CA PRO A 95 15.26 18.40 -2.35
C PRO A 95 14.84 18.31 -0.87
N LYS A 96 14.35 17.11 -0.52
CA LYS A 96 14.57 16.27 0.68
C LYS A 96 14.80 16.97 2.05
N PRO A 97 13.82 16.97 2.98
CA PRO A 97 14.14 16.95 4.39
C PRO A 97 14.67 15.55 4.73
N VAL A 98 15.95 15.51 5.06
CA VAL A 98 16.70 14.33 5.52
C VAL A 98 16.04 13.69 6.73
N ALA A 99 16.03 12.35 6.72
CA ALA A 99 15.88 11.44 7.85
C ALA A 99 14.69 11.66 8.78
N THR A 100 13.52 11.23 8.33
CA THR A 100 12.82 10.23 9.13
C THR A 100 12.48 9.15 8.14
N GLN A 101 13.25 8.06 8.15
CA GLN A 101 12.78 6.84 7.51
C GLN A 101 11.33 6.69 8.00
N PRO A 102 10.31 6.63 7.15
CA PRO A 102 9.22 5.78 7.52
C PRO A 102 9.92 4.43 7.60
N VAL A 103 10.31 4.03 8.80
CA VAL A 103 9.96 2.69 9.24
C VAL A 103 8.49 2.57 8.83
N LEU A 104 8.26 2.13 7.58
CA LEU A 104 7.23 1.16 7.32
C LEU A 104 7.39 0.25 8.53
N PRO A 105 6.42 0.19 9.45
CA PRO A 105 6.52 -0.81 10.47
C PRO A 105 6.72 -2.10 9.68
N ALA A 106 7.93 -2.69 9.78
CA ALA A 106 8.26 -3.97 9.18
C ALA A 106 7.02 -4.81 9.41
N PRO A 107 6.40 -5.33 8.33
CA PRO A 107 4.96 -5.56 8.24
C PRO A 107 4.49 -5.92 9.63
N VAL A 108 3.87 -4.96 10.34
CA VAL A 108 3.12 -5.31 11.55
C VAL A 108 1.93 -6.05 10.96
N GLU A 109 2.25 -7.31 10.64
CA GLU A 109 1.39 -8.43 10.42
C GLU A 109 0.21 -8.12 11.31
N SER A 110 -0.87 -7.70 10.64
CA SER A 110 -2.14 -7.29 11.24
C SER A 110 -2.30 -8.14 12.48
N ALA A 111 -2.11 -7.54 13.68
CA ALA A 111 -1.68 -8.23 14.89
C ALA A 111 -2.11 -9.70 14.81
N PRO A 112 -1.17 -10.65 14.59
CA PRO A 112 -1.51 -11.99 14.11
C PRO A 112 -2.64 -12.46 15.01
N LEU A 113 -3.75 -12.99 14.49
CA LEU A 113 -4.99 -13.24 15.26
C LEU A 113 -4.69 -13.79 16.68
N GLN A 114 -3.61 -14.56 16.82
CA GLN A 114 -2.84 -14.84 18.03
C GLN A 114 -2.76 -13.73 19.11
N VAL A 115 -2.30 -12.51 18.81
CA VAL A 115 -2.21 -11.39 19.78
C VAL A 115 -3.59 -10.99 20.27
N MET A 116 -4.57 -10.91 19.37
CA MET A 116 -5.94 -10.55 19.73
C MET A 116 -6.64 -11.67 20.52
N LEU A 117 -6.36 -12.95 20.20
CA LEU A 117 -6.82 -14.12 20.93
C LEU A 117 -6.17 -14.25 22.32
N SER A 118 -4.89 -13.89 22.47
CA SER A 118 -4.20 -13.87 23.76
C SER A 118 -4.78 -12.82 24.71
N VAL A 119 -5.07 -11.62 24.21
CA VAL A 119 -5.76 -10.58 24.99
C VAL A 119 -7.16 -11.05 25.37
N ARG A 120 -7.92 -11.64 24.43
CA ARG A 120 -9.25 -12.20 24.71
C ARG A 120 -9.22 -13.27 25.79
N ASN A 121 -8.32 -14.24 25.68
CA ASN A 121 -8.22 -15.36 26.62
C ASN A 121 -7.77 -14.89 28.01
N GLY A 122 -6.86 -13.92 28.08
CA GLY A 122 -6.44 -13.31 29.34
C GLY A 122 -7.59 -12.59 30.06
N LEU A 123 -8.43 -11.86 29.33
CA LEU A 123 -9.62 -11.21 29.89
C LEU A 123 -10.68 -12.22 30.33
N SER A 124 -10.92 -13.29 29.56
CA SER A 124 -11.84 -14.36 29.95
C SER A 124 -11.39 -15.08 31.23
N ALA A 125 -10.09 -15.33 31.38
CA ALA A 125 -9.55 -15.95 32.61
C ALA A 125 -9.69 -15.04 33.83
N ALA A 126 -9.46 -13.73 33.66
CA ALA A 126 -9.63 -12.75 34.74
C ALA A 126 -11.09 -12.65 35.21
N LEU A 127 -12.06 -12.69 34.27
CA LEU A 127 -13.49 -12.70 34.60
C LEU A 127 -13.92 -13.98 35.32
N ALA A 128 -13.44 -15.15 34.87
CA ALA A 128 -13.71 -16.43 35.55
C ALA A 128 -13.12 -16.48 36.98
N ALA A 129 -11.97 -15.86 37.20
CA ALA A 129 -11.36 -15.75 38.52
C ALA A 129 -12.15 -14.80 39.45
N ASP A 130 -12.80 -13.76 38.92
CA ASP A 130 -13.68 -12.88 39.69
C ASP A 130 -14.97 -13.60 40.09
N GLU A 131 -15.59 -14.35 39.17
CA GLU A 131 -16.78 -15.16 39.45
C GLU A 131 -16.52 -16.24 40.51
N ALA A 132 -15.40 -16.95 40.44
CA ALA A 132 -15.04 -17.96 41.43
C ALA A 132 -14.78 -17.38 42.84
N ARG A 133 -14.40 -16.10 42.94
CA ARG A 133 -14.25 -15.40 44.22
C ARG A 133 -15.58 -14.94 44.82
N ARG A 134 -16.60 -14.69 43.99
CA ARG A 134 -17.93 -14.26 44.44
C ARG A 134 -18.83 -15.41 44.93
N LEU A 135 -18.46 -16.66 44.62
CA LEU A 135 -19.20 -17.87 45.00
C LEU A 135 -18.62 -18.59 46.23
N ARG A 136 -17.66 -17.96 46.93
CA ARG A 136 -17.17 -18.37 48.26
C ARG A 136 -17.69 -17.40 49.31
#